data_AF-A0A257MVI6-F1
#
_entry.id   AF-A0A257MVI6-F1
#
_cell.length_a   1.000
_cell.length_b   1.000
_cell.length_c   1.000
_cell.angle_alpha   90.00
_cell.angle_beta   90.00
_cell.angle_gamma   90.00
#
_symmetry.space_group_name_H-M   'P 1'
#
loop_
_entity.id
_entity.type
_entity.pdbx_description
1 polymer ?
#
loop_
_entity_poly.entity_id
_entity_poly.type
_entity_poly.pdbx_seq_one_letter_code
_entity_poly.pdbx_strand_id
1 'polypeptide(L)'
;FFELYAPLMVSVNPYTGEVVTSRFWGKTAMTWLLDLHTQFRLDRFGWNAVGILGLLLIVSCGTGFYLWWPGIGGIAQALKVRQCAGMMQLAFDLHRLLGLFSVPALILLAFTGFLLSYPSVLEIVAGSSGMEHGQTGRNLTSTAIPNNHPTGLAAAAFVAQGPFPKAELRRVTTPAGDTGIYRINLRQSSEINQRHPYTTIWVDRWSGQIKEVRNPAKFSKGEIFTTWIWPLHTGEALGAAGRLVWFLTGLSLFVLYVSGLLRWLCRCGMVRDREVNFAELKPLLYRSKKIVYRSVLGLCLLVRLLEQKAKQCAPYIMMGYGVLLQWVRRIRLYVTNRQKRIGKNN
;
A
#
# COMPACT_ATOMS: atom_id res chain seq x y z
N PHE A 1 -17.44 -5.15 15.78
CA PHE A 1 -17.07 -5.30 14.35
C PHE A 1 -17.18 -6.74 13.88
N PHE A 2 -16.79 -7.76 14.66
CA PHE A 2 -16.56 -9.11 14.11
C PHE A 2 -17.75 -10.08 14.00
N GLU A 3 -18.87 -9.91 14.71
CA GLU A 3 -19.98 -10.88 14.58
C GLU A 3 -21.02 -10.56 13.48
N LEU A 4 -20.98 -9.36 12.86
CA LEU A 4 -22.05 -8.93 11.93
C LEU A 4 -21.56 -8.15 10.68
N TYR A 5 -20.26 -7.96 10.47
CA TYR A 5 -19.77 -7.19 9.32
C TYR A 5 -19.62 -8.06 8.06
N ALA A 6 -20.74 -8.62 7.60
CA ALA A 6 -20.85 -9.21 6.27
C ALA A 6 -21.68 -8.28 5.36
N PRO A 7 -21.18 -7.09 4.98
CA PRO A 7 -21.94 -6.20 4.14
C PRO A 7 -22.22 -6.87 2.80
N LEU A 8 -23.44 -6.66 2.28
CA LEU A 8 -23.75 -6.97 0.89
C LEU A 8 -22.92 -6.02 0.01
N MET A 9 -22.02 -6.60 -0.78
CA MET A 9 -21.24 -5.87 -1.78
C MET A 9 -21.87 -6.08 -3.14
N VAL A 10 -22.38 -4.99 -3.70
CA VAL A 10 -22.90 -4.93 -5.06
C VAL A 10 -21.88 -4.21 -5.93
N SER A 11 -21.38 -4.85 -6.99
CA SER A 11 -20.57 -4.16 -7.99
C SER A 11 -21.43 -3.88 -9.21
N VAL A 12 -21.37 -2.63 -9.67
CA VAL A 12 -22.23 -2.11 -10.73
C VAL A 12 -21.32 -1.65 -11.87
N ASN A 13 -21.74 -1.93 -13.11
CA ASN A 13 -21.08 -1.37 -14.29
C ASN A 13 -21.31 0.15 -14.30
N PRO A 14 -20.24 0.97 -14.24
CA PRO A 14 -20.39 2.42 -14.13
C PRO A 14 -20.99 3.08 -15.38
N TYR A 15 -21.00 2.40 -16.53
CA TYR A 15 -21.52 2.94 -17.79
C TYR A 15 -22.96 2.52 -18.06
N THR A 16 -23.35 1.30 -17.66
CA THR A 16 -24.69 0.76 -17.96
C THR A 16 -25.62 0.75 -16.74
N GLY A 17 -25.09 0.87 -15.52
CA GLY A 17 -25.87 0.72 -14.29
C GLY A 17 -26.24 -0.73 -13.96
N GLU A 18 -25.78 -1.70 -14.77
CA GLU A 18 -26.08 -3.12 -14.57
C GLU A 18 -25.35 -3.67 -13.34
N VAL A 19 -26.05 -4.47 -12.54
CA VAL A 19 -25.46 -5.20 -11.43
C VAL A 19 -24.64 -6.37 -11.97
N VAL A 20 -23.32 -6.23 -11.96
CA VAL A 20 -22.38 -7.27 -12.42
C VAL A 20 -22.30 -8.43 -11.43
N THR A 21 -22.42 -8.13 -10.15
CA THR A 21 -22.23 -9.12 -9.08
C THR A 21 -22.77 -8.60 -7.75
N SER A 22 -23.39 -9.49 -6.99
CA SER A 22 -23.92 -9.24 -5.66
C SER A 22 -23.47 -10.37 -4.74
N ARG A 23 -22.75 -10.04 -3.66
CA ARG A 23 -22.16 -11.05 -2.76
C ARG A 23 -21.97 -10.51 -1.36
N PHE A 24 -22.19 -11.37 -0.37
CA PHE A 24 -21.82 -11.07 1.01
C PHE A 24 -20.31 -11.23 1.21
N TRP A 25 -19.72 -10.38 2.05
CA TRP A 25 -18.34 -10.59 2.50
C TRP A 25 -18.18 -11.98 3.15
N GLY A 26 -17.01 -12.59 2.99
CA GLY A 26 -16.69 -13.93 3.49
C GLY A 26 -17.21 -15.08 2.63
N LYS A 27 -18.06 -14.84 1.63
CA LYS A 27 -18.63 -15.89 0.75
C LYS A 27 -17.83 -16.16 -0.53
N THR A 28 -16.76 -15.41 -0.79
CA THR A 28 -15.87 -15.63 -1.96
C THR A 28 -14.50 -16.14 -1.53
N ALA A 29 -13.81 -16.85 -2.42
CA ALA A 29 -12.44 -17.31 -2.17
C ALA A 29 -11.48 -16.15 -1.81
N MET A 30 -11.62 -14.99 -2.47
CA MET A 30 -10.76 -13.82 -2.19
C MET A 30 -11.07 -13.18 -0.84
N THR A 31 -12.35 -13.04 -0.47
CA THR A 31 -12.71 -12.53 0.87
C THR A 31 -12.31 -13.52 1.96
N TRP A 32 -12.43 -14.82 1.70
CA TRP A 32 -11.99 -15.86 2.62
C TRP A 32 -10.47 -15.82 2.83
N LEU A 33 -9.69 -15.71 1.75
CA LEU A 33 -8.23 -15.56 1.82
C LEU A 33 -7.83 -14.29 2.57
N LEU A 34 -8.56 -13.20 2.35
CA LEU A 34 -8.31 -11.94 3.06
C LEU A 34 -8.62 -12.09 4.56
N ASP A 35 -9.73 -12.72 4.94
CA ASP A 35 -10.06 -12.99 6.34
C ASP A 35 -9.03 -13.93 6.99
N LEU A 36 -8.51 -14.92 6.25
CA LEU A 36 -7.41 -15.75 6.73
C LEU A 36 -6.14 -14.91 6.96
N HIS A 37 -5.81 -14.03 6.02
CA HIS A 37 -4.61 -13.19 6.08
C HIS A 37 -4.67 -12.12 7.18
N THR A 38 -5.83 -11.48 7.39
CA THR A 38 -5.97 -10.39 8.37
C THR A 38 -6.30 -10.87 9.77
N GLN A 39 -6.96 -12.03 9.92
CA GLN A 39 -7.49 -12.44 11.22
C GLN A 39 -7.52 -13.96 11.45
N PHE A 40 -6.90 -14.80 10.61
CA PHE A 40 -6.97 -16.26 10.70
C PHE A 40 -8.38 -16.86 10.82
N ARG A 41 -9.42 -16.06 10.52
CA ARG A 41 -10.83 -16.35 10.83
C ARG A 41 -11.08 -16.68 12.31
N LEU A 42 -10.28 -16.11 13.22
CA LEU A 42 -10.45 -16.16 14.67
C LEU A 42 -10.86 -14.79 15.22
N ASP A 43 -11.59 -14.02 14.40
CA ASP A 43 -12.11 -12.69 14.73
C ASP A 43 -11.06 -11.77 15.36
N ARG A 44 -11.43 -11.06 16.43
CA ARG A 44 -10.58 -10.09 17.11
C ARG A 44 -9.29 -10.72 17.65
N PHE A 45 -9.34 -11.97 18.10
CA PHE A 45 -8.15 -12.66 18.56
C PHE A 45 -7.15 -12.85 17.42
N GLY A 46 -7.62 -13.36 16.28
CA GLY A 46 -6.74 -13.58 15.13
C GLY A 46 -6.25 -12.28 14.51
N TRP A 47 -7.06 -11.22 14.51
CA TRP A 47 -6.62 -9.88 14.08
C TRP A 47 -5.44 -9.37 14.91
N ASN A 48 -5.54 -9.46 16.23
CA ASN A 48 -4.45 -9.08 17.14
C ASN A 48 -3.23 -10.02 16.96
N ALA A 49 -3.46 -11.32 16.80
CA ALA A 49 -2.39 -12.29 16.63
C ALA A 49 -1.58 -12.02 15.35
N VAL A 50 -2.24 -11.73 14.22
CA VAL A 50 -1.57 -11.35 12.96
C VAL A 50 -0.70 -10.10 13.15
N GLY A 51 -1.23 -9.09 13.85
CA GLY A 51 -0.46 -7.88 14.18
C GLY A 51 0.81 -8.19 14.99
N ILE A 52 0.71 -9.00 16.04
CA ILE A 52 1.85 -9.44 16.86
C ILE A 52 2.85 -10.27 16.04
N LEU A 53 2.36 -11.17 15.17
CA LEU A 53 3.21 -11.94 14.26
C LEU A 53 3.98 -11.03 13.29
N GLY A 54 3.39 -9.90 12.88
CA GLY A 54 4.09 -8.85 12.14
C GLY A 54 5.30 -8.31 12.90
N LEU A 55 5.15 -7.97 14.18
CA LEU A 55 6.29 -7.53 15.01
C LEU A 55 7.34 -8.63 15.19
N LEU A 56 6.92 -9.86 15.44
CA LEU A 56 7.84 -11.00 15.55
C LEU A 56 8.59 -11.26 14.24
N LEU A 57 7.94 -11.05 13.09
CA LEU A 57 8.60 -11.12 11.79
C LEU A 57 9.66 -10.02 11.61
N ILE A 58 9.41 -8.78 12.09
CA ILE A 58 10.43 -7.72 12.09
C ILE A 58 11.64 -8.13 12.94
N VAL A 59 11.40 -8.66 14.15
CA VAL A 59 12.47 -9.15 15.04
C VAL A 59 13.24 -10.30 14.37
N SER A 60 12.54 -11.26 13.76
CA SER A 60 13.14 -12.37 13.03
C SER A 60 13.97 -11.91 11.83
N CYS A 61 13.52 -10.90 11.09
CA CYS A 61 14.30 -10.30 10.01
C CYS A 61 15.56 -9.60 10.54
N GLY A 62 15.44 -8.87 11.65
CA GLY A 62 16.57 -8.19 12.30
C GLY A 62 17.63 -9.17 12.80
N THR A 63 17.22 -10.24 13.49
CA THR A 63 18.14 -11.28 13.96
C THR A 63 18.73 -12.08 12.80
N GLY A 64 17.93 -12.41 11.78
CA GLY A 64 18.41 -13.08 10.57
C GLY A 64 19.46 -12.26 9.81
N PHE A 65 19.25 -10.95 9.67
CA PHE A 65 20.22 -10.04 9.05
C PHE A 65 21.50 -9.92 9.88
N TYR A 66 21.37 -9.81 11.21
CA TYR A 66 22.50 -9.78 12.13
C TYR A 66 23.35 -11.06 12.04
N LEU A 67 22.72 -12.24 12.05
CA LEU A 67 23.40 -13.54 11.94
C LEU A 67 24.02 -13.77 10.55
N TRP A 68 23.43 -13.18 9.51
CA TRP A 68 23.98 -13.25 8.16
C TRP A 68 25.26 -12.43 8.01
N TRP A 69 25.36 -11.29 8.72
CA TRP A 69 26.37 -10.27 8.48
C TRP A 69 27.82 -10.80 8.63
N PRO A 70 28.58 -10.92 7.52
CA PRO A 70 29.92 -11.52 7.53
C PRO A 70 31.04 -10.49 7.76
N GLY A 71 30.69 -9.22 8.03
CA GLY A 71 31.61 -8.09 7.92
C GLY A 71 31.89 -7.67 6.48
N ILE A 72 32.46 -6.47 6.28
CA ILE A 72 32.62 -5.85 4.95
C ILE A 72 33.51 -6.71 4.03
N GLY A 73 34.59 -7.29 4.57
CA GLY A 73 35.51 -8.14 3.80
C GLY A 73 34.95 -9.51 3.41
N GLY A 74 33.86 -9.96 4.05
CA GLY A 74 33.29 -11.30 3.86
C GLY A 74 32.08 -11.36 2.91
N ILE A 75 31.59 -10.23 2.41
CA ILE A 75 30.33 -10.15 1.65
C ILE A 75 30.37 -11.01 0.38
N ALA A 76 31.45 -10.93 -0.40
CA ALA A 76 31.60 -11.69 -1.64
C ALA A 76 31.51 -13.22 -1.39
N GLN A 77 32.09 -13.68 -0.28
CA GLN A 77 32.06 -15.09 0.10
C GLN A 77 30.68 -15.49 0.65
N ALA A 78 30.01 -14.59 1.38
CA ALA A 78 28.67 -14.83 1.92
C ALA A 78 27.56 -14.84 0.85
N LEU A 79 27.80 -14.25 -0.33
CA LEU A 79 26.89 -14.31 -1.47
C LEU A 79 27.05 -15.57 -2.34
N LYS A 80 28.09 -16.38 -2.11
CA LYS A 80 28.37 -17.57 -2.90
C LYS A 80 27.47 -18.74 -2.50
N VAL A 81 26.82 -19.36 -3.48
CA VAL A 81 26.11 -20.66 -3.33
C VAL A 81 27.11 -21.79 -3.56
N ARG A 82 27.19 -22.74 -2.63
CA ARG A 82 28.07 -23.91 -2.73
C ARG A 82 27.35 -24.99 -3.55
N GLN A 83 27.82 -25.22 -4.78
CA GLN A 83 27.16 -26.09 -5.77
C GLN A 83 27.57 -27.57 -5.69
N CYS A 84 28.31 -27.97 -4.65
CA CYS A 84 28.81 -29.35 -4.47
C CYS A 84 28.43 -29.93 -3.09
N ALA A 85 27.28 -29.51 -2.55
CA ALA A 85 26.85 -29.91 -1.22
C ALA A 85 25.41 -30.46 -1.25
N GLY A 86 25.05 -31.30 -0.28
CA GLY A 86 23.73 -31.96 -0.20
C GLY A 86 22.54 -30.98 -0.15
N MET A 87 21.33 -31.52 -0.28
CA MET A 87 20.06 -30.78 -0.28
C MET A 87 19.95 -29.82 0.91
N MET A 88 20.44 -30.21 2.07
CA MET A 88 20.36 -29.41 3.30
C MET A 88 21.31 -28.21 3.29
N GLN A 89 22.42 -28.29 2.56
CA GLN A 89 23.29 -27.12 2.34
C GLN A 89 22.69 -26.18 1.30
N LEU A 90 22.09 -26.72 0.23
CA LEU A 90 21.39 -25.91 -0.76
C LEU A 90 20.21 -25.16 -0.13
N ALA A 91 19.40 -25.83 0.69
CA ALA A 91 18.29 -25.22 1.42
C ALA A 91 18.79 -24.07 2.33
N PHE A 92 19.92 -24.27 3.02
CA PHE A 92 20.54 -23.24 3.85
C PHE A 92 21.06 -22.05 3.03
N ASP A 93 21.76 -22.31 1.93
CA ASP A 93 22.27 -21.26 1.04
C ASP A 93 21.12 -20.45 0.42
N LEU A 94 20.03 -21.11 0.03
CA LEU A 94 18.81 -20.47 -0.46
C LEU A 94 18.13 -19.65 0.63
N HIS A 95 17.98 -20.20 1.85
CA HIS A 95 17.41 -19.48 2.99
C HIS A 95 18.18 -18.18 3.26
N ARG A 96 19.52 -18.28 3.29
CA ARG A 96 20.40 -17.15 3.54
C ARG A 96 20.28 -16.05 2.48
N LEU A 97 20.33 -16.41 1.20
CA LEU A 97 20.27 -15.44 0.11
C LEU A 97 18.87 -14.85 -0.06
N LEU A 98 17.83 -15.68 -0.06
CA LEU A 98 16.45 -15.20 -0.16
C LEU A 98 16.11 -14.32 1.04
N GLY A 99 16.55 -14.70 2.24
CA GLY A 99 16.37 -13.90 3.45
C GLY A 99 16.98 -12.52 3.27
N LEU A 100 18.27 -12.45 2.90
CA LEU A 100 18.97 -11.19 2.66
C LEU A 100 18.23 -10.26 1.67
N PHE A 101 17.86 -10.78 0.49
CA PHE A 101 17.24 -9.97 -0.54
C PHE A 101 15.79 -9.58 -0.23
N SER A 102 15.09 -10.38 0.59
CA SER A 102 13.70 -10.11 0.99
C SER A 102 13.58 -9.23 2.24
N VAL A 103 14.62 -9.12 3.09
CA VAL A 103 14.57 -8.37 4.36
C VAL A 103 13.96 -6.97 4.21
N PRO A 104 14.38 -6.09 3.27
CA PRO A 104 13.81 -4.74 3.18
C PRO A 104 12.30 -4.75 2.88
N ALA A 105 11.87 -5.64 1.99
CA ALA A 105 10.46 -5.78 1.62
C ALA A 105 9.65 -6.43 2.75
N LEU A 106 10.19 -7.44 3.43
CA LEU A 106 9.55 -8.11 4.56
C LEU A 106 9.38 -7.18 5.76
N ILE A 107 10.39 -6.37 6.09
CA ILE A 107 10.30 -5.37 7.17
C ILE A 107 9.22 -4.35 6.83
N LEU A 108 9.19 -3.83 5.60
CA LEU A 108 8.17 -2.86 5.18
C LEU A 108 6.75 -3.47 5.22
N LEU A 109 6.59 -4.70 4.74
CA LEU A 109 5.33 -5.45 4.79
C LEU A 109 4.85 -5.69 6.22
N ALA A 110 5.75 -6.16 7.08
CA ALA A 110 5.46 -6.47 8.47
C ALA A 110 5.13 -5.20 9.28
N PHE A 111 5.87 -4.11 9.04
CA PHE A 111 5.63 -2.82 9.68
C PHE A 111 4.28 -2.23 9.27
N THR A 112 3.99 -2.18 7.97
CA THR A 112 2.70 -1.68 7.48
C THR A 112 1.54 -2.58 7.90
N GLY A 113 1.72 -3.90 7.90
CA GLY A 113 0.70 -4.86 8.37
C GLY A 113 0.41 -4.73 9.86
N PHE A 114 1.44 -4.51 10.69
CA PHE A 114 1.27 -4.18 12.10
C PHE A 114 0.44 -2.91 12.30
N LEU A 115 0.77 -1.83 11.58
CA LEU A 115 0.02 -0.57 11.66
C LEU A 115 -1.43 -0.70 11.20
N LEU A 116 -1.70 -1.53 10.18
CA LEU A 116 -3.07 -1.84 9.75
C LEU A 116 -3.83 -2.67 10.78
N SER A 117 -3.14 -3.54 11.52
CA SER A 117 -3.73 -4.35 12.59
C SER A 117 -4.06 -3.51 13.83
N TYR A 118 -3.31 -2.43 14.07
CA TYR A 118 -3.52 -1.51 15.19
C TYR A 118 -3.71 -0.06 14.72
N PRO A 119 -4.89 0.29 14.17
CA PRO A 119 -5.16 1.65 13.69
C PRO A 119 -4.96 2.75 14.74
N SER A 120 -5.25 2.47 16.01
CA SER A 120 -5.02 3.42 17.10
C SER A 120 -3.53 3.77 17.28
N VAL A 121 -2.64 2.78 17.12
CA VAL A 121 -1.19 3.00 17.15
C VAL A 121 -0.77 3.84 15.96
N LEU A 122 -1.30 3.56 14.77
CA LEU A 122 -1.06 4.37 13.58
C LEU A 122 -1.51 5.82 13.78
N GLU A 123 -2.71 6.05 14.32
CA GLU A 123 -3.22 7.40 14.58
C GLU A 123 -2.35 8.18 15.56
N ILE A 124 -1.87 7.54 16.63
CA ILE A 124 -0.98 8.15 17.63
C ILE A 124 0.38 8.47 17.01
N VAL A 125 1.03 7.50 16.36
CA VAL A 125 2.38 7.67 15.78
C VAL A 125 2.38 8.70 14.66
N ALA A 126 1.31 8.73 13.86
CA ALA A 126 1.18 9.67 12.76
C ALA A 126 0.59 11.02 13.19
N GLY A 127 -0.09 11.13 14.32
CA GLY A 127 -0.87 12.32 14.67
C GLY A 127 -2.04 12.55 13.69
N SER A 128 -2.78 11.48 13.38
CA SER A 128 -3.81 11.44 12.32
C SER A 128 -5.18 10.97 12.83
N SER A 129 -5.59 11.44 14.01
CA SER A 129 -6.83 11.03 14.68
C SER A 129 -8.07 11.12 13.78
N GLY A 130 -8.91 10.08 13.77
CA GLY A 130 -10.16 10.04 12.99
C GLY A 130 -9.97 9.68 11.51
N MET A 131 -8.81 9.12 11.16
CA MET A 131 -8.50 8.61 9.83
C MET A 131 -8.70 7.10 9.68
N GLU A 132 -9.22 6.43 10.71
CA GLU A 132 -9.52 5.00 10.66
C GLU A 132 -10.28 4.60 9.38
N HIS A 133 -9.75 3.58 8.70
CA HIS A 133 -10.40 2.95 7.56
C HIS A 133 -11.57 2.09 8.06
N GLY A 134 -12.81 2.53 7.84
CA GLY A 134 -13.98 1.79 8.29
C GLY A 134 -15.17 2.69 8.48
N GLN A 135 -16.34 2.14 8.83
CA GLN A 135 -17.55 2.91 9.15
C GLN A 135 -17.39 3.77 10.43
N THR A 136 -16.30 3.60 11.17
CA THR A 136 -16.06 4.12 12.52
C THR A 136 -15.26 5.42 12.59
N GLY A 137 -14.72 5.90 11.46
CA GLY A 137 -13.80 7.05 11.48
C GLY A 137 -14.38 8.38 11.96
N ARG A 138 -15.71 8.50 12.09
CA ARG A 138 -16.40 9.67 12.66
C ARG A 138 -17.86 9.32 13.00
N ASN A 139 -18.32 9.67 14.20
CA ASN A 139 -19.71 9.54 14.64
C ASN A 139 -20.62 10.59 13.96
N LEU A 140 -20.65 10.58 12.64
CA LEU A 140 -21.58 11.41 11.88
C LEU A 140 -22.93 10.70 11.83
N THR A 141 -23.99 11.43 12.14
CA THR A 141 -25.37 10.95 12.09
C THR A 141 -26.21 11.94 11.30
N SER A 142 -27.31 11.44 10.74
CA SER A 142 -28.34 12.29 10.15
C SER A 142 -28.92 13.20 11.22
N THR A 143 -29.04 14.49 10.91
CA THR A 143 -29.69 15.46 11.82
C THR A 143 -31.01 15.98 11.26
N ALA A 144 -31.37 15.58 10.05
CA ALA A 144 -32.63 15.93 9.45
C ALA A 144 -33.76 15.03 10.00
N ILE A 145 -34.97 15.58 10.01
CA ILE A 145 -36.17 14.89 10.49
C ILE A 145 -36.47 13.74 9.52
N PRO A 146 -36.63 12.50 10.02
CA PRO A 146 -37.07 11.37 9.20
C PRO A 146 -38.34 11.68 8.43
N ASN A 147 -38.38 11.31 7.16
CA ASN A 147 -39.50 11.61 6.26
C ASN A 147 -39.78 10.43 5.32
N ASN A 148 -40.87 10.51 4.55
CA ASN A 148 -41.26 9.44 3.63
C ASN A 148 -40.56 9.51 2.26
N HIS A 149 -39.59 10.42 2.10
CA HIS A 149 -38.86 10.67 0.85
C HIS A 149 -37.35 10.66 1.10
N PRO A 150 -36.75 9.52 1.51
CA PRO A 150 -35.31 9.44 1.69
C PRO A 150 -34.57 9.77 0.39
N THR A 151 -33.41 10.41 0.53
CA THR A 151 -32.52 10.69 -0.59
C THR A 151 -32.10 9.38 -1.23
N GLY A 152 -32.40 9.22 -2.52
CA GLY A 152 -32.01 8.04 -3.29
C GLY A 152 -30.50 7.97 -3.53
N LEU A 153 -29.99 6.75 -3.76
CA LEU A 153 -28.56 6.49 -3.99
C LEU A 153 -27.97 7.37 -5.11
N ALA A 154 -28.68 7.48 -6.24
CA ALA A 154 -28.23 8.26 -7.38
C ALA A 154 -28.15 9.77 -7.06
N ALA A 155 -29.13 10.30 -6.33
CA ALA A 155 -29.14 11.70 -5.90
C ALA A 155 -27.98 11.98 -4.93
N ALA A 156 -27.76 11.10 -3.95
CA ALA A 156 -26.64 11.23 -3.01
C ALA A 156 -25.28 11.19 -3.74
N ALA A 157 -25.11 10.25 -4.68
CA ALA A 157 -23.90 10.14 -5.50
C ALA A 157 -23.68 11.40 -6.37
N PHE A 158 -24.75 11.93 -6.98
CA PHE A 158 -24.70 13.14 -7.77
C PHE A 158 -24.28 14.37 -6.95
N VAL A 159 -24.91 14.57 -5.79
CA VAL A 159 -24.57 15.67 -4.86
C VAL A 159 -23.11 15.56 -4.40
N ALA A 160 -22.66 14.35 -4.05
CA ALA A 160 -21.29 14.12 -3.59
C ALA A 160 -20.22 14.35 -4.67
N GLN A 161 -20.58 14.21 -5.95
CA GLN A 161 -19.68 14.50 -7.07
C GLN A 161 -19.41 16.01 -7.23
N GLY A 162 -20.33 16.87 -6.77
CA GLY A 162 -20.25 18.33 -6.93
C GLY A 162 -18.92 18.96 -6.49
N PRO A 163 -18.42 18.69 -5.26
CA PRO A 163 -17.13 19.21 -4.81
C PRO A 163 -15.91 18.72 -5.59
N PHE A 164 -16.00 17.55 -6.26
CA PHE A 164 -14.90 16.95 -7.02
C PHE A 164 -15.38 16.41 -8.39
N PRO A 165 -15.74 17.28 -9.35
CA PRO A 165 -16.39 16.84 -10.59
C PRO A 165 -15.57 15.84 -11.41
N LYS A 166 -14.23 15.92 -11.33
CA LYS A 166 -13.30 15.05 -12.06
C LYS A 166 -12.92 13.76 -11.30
N ALA A 167 -13.38 13.57 -10.06
CA ALA A 167 -13.03 12.41 -9.28
C ALA A 167 -13.83 11.18 -9.72
N GLU A 168 -13.26 9.99 -9.60
CA GLU A 168 -13.95 8.75 -9.95
C GLU A 168 -14.74 8.22 -8.75
N LEU A 169 -16.03 7.93 -8.92
CA LEU A 169 -16.82 7.25 -7.89
C LEU A 169 -16.27 5.84 -7.67
N ARG A 170 -15.87 5.51 -6.43
CA ARG A 170 -15.29 4.20 -6.09
C ARG A 170 -16.20 3.33 -5.23
N ARG A 171 -16.90 3.92 -4.26
CA ARG A 171 -17.75 3.19 -3.34
C ARG A 171 -18.83 4.10 -2.79
N VAL A 172 -20.04 3.56 -2.65
CA VAL A 172 -21.10 4.17 -1.85
C VAL A 172 -21.47 3.20 -0.74
N THR A 173 -21.35 3.64 0.51
CA THR A 173 -21.93 2.95 1.66
C THR A 173 -23.30 3.57 1.93
N THR A 174 -24.34 2.75 1.92
CA THR A 174 -25.71 3.17 2.19
C THR A 174 -25.96 3.39 3.68
N PRO A 175 -26.86 4.32 4.06
CA PRO A 175 -27.26 4.53 5.45
C PRO A 175 -27.96 3.29 6.01
N ALA A 176 -27.81 3.05 7.32
CA ALA A 176 -28.56 2.06 8.08
C ALA A 176 -29.36 2.77 9.17
N GLY A 177 -30.66 2.47 9.28
CA GLY A 177 -31.56 3.10 10.25
C GLY A 177 -31.72 4.61 10.06
N ASP A 178 -32.61 5.24 10.82
CA ASP A 178 -33.02 6.64 10.59
C ASP A 178 -31.93 7.68 10.84
N THR A 179 -30.91 7.32 11.62
CA THR A 179 -29.75 8.18 11.89
C THR A 179 -28.60 7.94 10.91
N GLY A 180 -28.74 6.98 9.99
CA GLY A 180 -27.70 6.62 9.02
C GLY A 180 -27.42 7.74 8.01
N ILE A 181 -26.20 7.74 7.47
CA ILE A 181 -25.76 8.67 6.44
C ILE A 181 -25.17 7.91 5.26
N TYR A 182 -25.24 8.50 4.06
CA TYR A 182 -24.44 8.02 2.94
C TYR A 182 -22.98 8.37 3.17
N ARG A 183 -22.09 7.42 2.87
CA ARG A 183 -20.66 7.70 2.73
C ARG A 183 -20.21 7.37 1.32
N ILE A 184 -19.73 8.38 0.62
CA ILE A 184 -19.38 8.30 -0.79
C ILE A 184 -17.87 8.52 -0.91
N ASN A 185 -17.16 7.46 -1.31
CA ASN A 185 -15.74 7.49 -1.57
C ASN A 185 -15.53 7.78 -3.06
N LEU A 186 -14.92 8.93 -3.33
CA LEU A 186 -14.43 9.32 -4.64
C LEU A 186 -12.92 9.12 -4.68
N ARG A 187 -12.34 9.06 -5.88
CA ARG A 187 -10.90 9.04 -6.08
C ARG A 187 -10.49 10.21 -6.95
N GLN A 188 -9.68 11.11 -6.40
CA GLN A 188 -9.00 12.14 -7.18
C GLN A 188 -7.76 11.54 -7.88
N SER A 189 -7.37 12.10 -9.03
CA SER A 189 -6.22 11.62 -9.79
C SER A 189 -4.88 11.76 -9.06
N SER A 190 -4.79 12.68 -8.10
CA SER A 190 -3.63 12.90 -7.23
C SER A 190 -3.48 11.87 -6.11
N GLU A 191 -4.51 11.04 -5.86
CA GLU A 191 -4.45 10.04 -4.79
C GLU A 191 -3.67 8.81 -5.23
N ILE A 192 -2.69 8.44 -4.38
CA ILE A 192 -1.88 7.23 -4.55
C ILE A 192 -2.72 5.96 -4.38
N ASN A 193 -3.70 5.99 -3.47
CA ASN A 193 -4.58 4.86 -3.21
C ASN A 193 -5.56 4.67 -4.37
N GLN A 194 -5.63 3.45 -4.90
CA GLN A 194 -6.47 3.16 -6.07
C GLN A 194 -7.82 2.59 -5.67
N ARG A 195 -7.82 1.69 -4.68
CA ARG A 195 -9.00 0.90 -4.28
C ARG A 195 -9.73 1.45 -3.04
N HIS A 196 -9.01 2.15 -2.18
CA HIS A 196 -9.48 2.67 -0.90
C HIS A 196 -9.15 4.17 -0.78
N PRO A 197 -9.67 5.03 -1.67
CA PRO A 197 -9.35 6.45 -1.64
C PRO A 197 -9.94 7.14 -0.40
N TYR A 198 -9.31 8.25 -0.02
CA TYR A 198 -9.65 9.04 1.16
C TYR A 198 -10.52 10.25 0.86
N THR A 199 -10.67 10.65 -0.42
CA THR A 199 -11.69 11.64 -0.80
C THR A 199 -13.08 11.08 -0.48
N THR A 200 -13.68 11.61 0.59
CA THR A 200 -14.92 11.07 1.16
C THR A 200 -15.91 12.18 1.40
N ILE A 201 -17.14 11.98 0.96
CA ILE A 201 -18.24 12.91 1.17
C ILE A 201 -19.33 12.16 1.94
N TRP A 202 -19.83 12.79 2.99
CA TRP A 202 -20.96 12.28 3.74
C TRP A 202 -22.20 13.09 3.40
N VAL A 203 -23.28 12.40 3.03
CA VAL A 203 -24.55 13.00 2.63
C VAL A 203 -25.64 12.52 3.57
N ASP A 204 -26.42 13.46 4.09
CA ASP A 204 -27.56 13.18 4.97
C ASP A 204 -28.64 12.40 4.21
N ARG A 205 -29.19 11.35 4.82
CA ARG A 205 -30.15 10.47 4.15
C ARG A 205 -31.53 11.11 3.94
N TRP A 206 -31.92 12.09 4.75
CA TRP A 206 -33.26 12.69 4.70
C TRP A 206 -33.27 14.03 4.00
N SER A 207 -32.24 14.87 4.23
CA SER A 207 -32.16 16.18 3.57
C SER A 207 -31.42 16.16 2.23
N GLY A 208 -30.60 15.13 1.98
CA GLY A 208 -29.74 15.06 0.79
C GLY A 208 -28.58 16.06 0.79
N GLN A 209 -28.37 16.77 1.90
CA GLN A 209 -27.32 17.78 2.03
C GLN A 209 -25.98 17.13 2.40
N ILE A 210 -24.90 17.73 1.91
CA ILE A 210 -23.54 17.36 2.31
C ILE A 210 -23.33 17.74 3.77
N LYS A 211 -23.01 16.74 4.60
CA LYS A 211 -22.65 16.93 6.00
C LYS A 211 -21.18 17.25 6.18
N GLU A 212 -20.33 16.55 5.44
CA GLU A 212 -18.89 16.69 5.58
C GLU A 212 -18.18 16.34 4.27
N VAL A 213 -17.06 17.02 4.02
CA VAL A 213 -16.15 16.75 2.91
C VAL A 213 -14.76 16.52 3.46
N ARG A 214 -14.21 15.32 3.23
CA ARG A 214 -12.82 14.98 3.49
C ARG A 214 -12.03 15.09 2.19
N ASN A 215 -11.10 16.04 2.15
CA ASN A 215 -10.23 16.29 1.00
C ASN A 215 -8.77 15.98 1.36
N PRO A 216 -8.14 14.94 0.76
CA PRO A 216 -6.74 14.63 0.96
C PRO A 216 -5.76 15.77 0.67
N ALA A 217 -6.14 16.75 -0.16
CA ALA A 217 -5.32 17.93 -0.42
C ALA A 217 -5.11 18.83 0.82
N LYS A 218 -5.90 18.65 1.88
CA LYS A 218 -5.81 19.40 3.13
C LYS A 218 -5.16 18.59 4.27
N PHE A 219 -4.69 17.37 3.99
CA PHE A 219 -4.14 16.50 5.02
C PHE A 219 -2.81 17.01 5.56
N SER A 220 -2.63 16.85 6.87
CA SER A 220 -1.35 16.99 7.54
C SER A 220 -0.35 15.94 7.04
N LYS A 221 0.93 16.12 7.36
CA LYS A 221 1.97 15.12 7.01
C LYS A 221 1.67 13.75 7.63
N GLY A 222 1.11 13.74 8.84
CA GLY A 222 0.68 12.54 9.54
C GLY A 222 -0.47 11.84 8.84
N GLU A 223 -1.46 12.62 8.45
CA GLU A 223 -2.61 12.12 7.71
C GLU A 223 -2.21 11.57 6.34
N ILE A 224 -1.31 12.26 5.64
CA ILE A 224 -0.69 11.77 4.41
C ILE A 224 0.01 10.44 4.68
N PHE A 225 0.85 10.34 5.70
CA PHE A 225 1.54 9.08 6.05
C PHE A 225 0.54 7.92 6.25
N THR A 226 -0.56 8.15 6.96
CA THR A 226 -1.65 7.17 7.13
C THR A 226 -2.25 6.72 5.79
N THR A 227 -2.43 7.65 4.82
CA THR A 227 -2.92 7.26 3.49
C THR A 227 -1.97 6.35 2.70
N TRP A 228 -0.66 6.39 3.00
CA TRP A 228 0.35 5.58 2.32
C TRP A 228 0.46 4.16 2.85
N ILE A 229 -0.01 3.88 4.06
CA ILE A 229 0.14 2.56 4.70
C ILE A 229 -0.47 1.45 3.85
N TRP A 230 -1.73 1.61 3.41
CA TRP A 230 -2.40 0.59 2.61
C TRP A 230 -1.78 0.39 1.22
N PRO A 231 -1.50 1.46 0.44
CA PRO A 231 -0.85 1.31 -0.86
C PRO A 231 0.54 0.69 -0.82
N LEU A 232 1.31 0.96 0.25
CA LEU A 232 2.60 0.33 0.49
C LEU A 232 2.43 -1.15 0.86
N HIS A 233 1.50 -1.46 1.76
CA HIS A 233 1.28 -2.84 2.21
C HIS A 233 0.80 -3.76 1.08
N THR A 234 -0.01 -3.23 0.15
CA THR A 234 -0.53 -4.01 -0.98
C THR A 234 0.36 -3.96 -2.22
N GLY A 235 1.40 -3.11 -2.21
CA GLY A 235 2.28 -2.87 -3.36
C GLY A 235 1.64 -2.05 -4.50
N GLU A 236 0.39 -1.57 -4.36
CA GLU A 236 -0.26 -0.79 -5.42
C GLU A 236 0.35 0.61 -5.61
N ALA A 237 1.06 1.14 -4.61
CA ALA A 237 1.79 2.41 -4.71
C ALA A 237 2.80 2.41 -5.87
N LEU A 238 3.38 1.25 -6.19
CA LEU A 238 4.31 1.06 -7.30
C LEU A 238 3.65 0.38 -8.51
N GLY A 239 2.32 0.38 -8.58
CA GLY A 239 1.55 -0.20 -9.67
C GLY A 239 1.66 -1.73 -9.76
N ALA A 240 1.61 -2.26 -10.99
CA ALA A 240 1.65 -3.70 -11.23
C ALA A 240 3.00 -4.33 -10.86
N ALA A 241 4.12 -3.63 -11.12
CA ALA A 241 5.45 -4.10 -10.76
C ALA A 241 5.61 -4.23 -9.23
N GLY A 242 5.12 -3.25 -8.47
CA GLY A 242 5.08 -3.32 -7.01
C GLY A 242 4.35 -4.54 -6.48
N ARG A 243 3.14 -4.78 -7.00
CA ARG A 243 2.33 -5.96 -6.64
C ARG A 243 3.04 -7.27 -6.96
N LEU A 244 3.76 -7.34 -8.08
CA LEU A 244 4.55 -8.52 -8.43
C LEU A 244 5.71 -8.72 -7.43
N VAL A 245 6.43 -7.66 -7.07
CA VAL A 245 7.49 -7.74 -6.05
C VAL A 245 6.91 -8.24 -4.73
N TRP A 246 5.77 -7.71 -4.28
CA TRP A 246 5.10 -8.14 -3.05
C TRP A 246 4.66 -9.60 -3.07
N PHE A 247 4.14 -10.05 -4.21
CA PHE A 247 3.81 -11.45 -4.43
C PHE A 247 5.06 -12.34 -4.29
N LEU A 248 6.17 -11.96 -4.91
CA LEU A 248 7.44 -12.68 -4.80
C LEU A 248 8.01 -12.62 -3.38
N THR A 249 7.84 -11.51 -2.66
CA THR A 249 8.22 -11.39 -1.25
C THR A 249 7.39 -12.33 -0.37
N GLY A 250 6.08 -12.40 -0.56
CA GLY A 250 5.22 -13.37 0.12
C GLY A 250 5.61 -14.82 -0.19
N LEU A 251 5.94 -15.13 -1.44
CA LEU A 251 6.45 -16.45 -1.83
C LEU A 251 7.80 -16.76 -1.18
N SER A 252 8.68 -15.75 -1.05
CA SER A 252 9.97 -15.93 -0.37
C SER A 252 9.80 -16.31 1.10
N LEU A 253 8.78 -15.77 1.79
CA LEU A 253 8.47 -16.14 3.17
C LEU A 253 8.11 -17.63 3.31
N PHE A 254 7.33 -18.17 2.37
CA PHE A 254 7.04 -19.61 2.32
C PHE A 254 8.31 -20.44 2.13
N VAL A 255 9.18 -20.06 1.19
CA VAL A 255 10.45 -20.75 0.96
C VAL A 255 11.38 -20.67 2.18
N LEU A 256 11.43 -19.53 2.87
CA LEU A 256 12.19 -19.34 4.11
C LEU A 256 11.67 -20.24 5.23
N TYR A 257 10.35 -20.32 5.41
CA TYR A 257 9.75 -21.22 6.38
C TYR A 257 10.11 -22.69 6.08
N VAL A 258 9.89 -23.15 4.84
CA VAL A 258 10.18 -24.54 4.46
C VAL A 258 11.66 -24.87 4.61
N SER A 259 12.56 -24.00 4.14
CA SER A 259 14.00 -24.23 4.24
C SER A 259 14.51 -24.22 5.68
N GLY A 260 13.97 -23.34 6.54
CA GLY A 260 14.28 -23.32 7.97
C GLY A 260 13.78 -24.58 8.69
N LEU A 261 12.55 -25.00 8.40
CA LEU A 261 11.94 -26.21 8.97
C LEU A 261 12.72 -27.47 8.56
N LEU A 262 13.06 -27.62 7.28
CA LEU A 262 13.86 -28.75 6.79
C LEU A 262 15.22 -28.83 7.50
N ARG A 263 15.88 -27.68 7.71
CA ARG A 263 17.16 -27.64 8.43
C ARG A 263 17.01 -28.03 9.89
N TRP A 264 15.93 -27.61 10.54
CA TRP A 264 15.63 -27.98 11.92
C TRP A 264 15.33 -29.48 12.05
N LEU A 265 14.48 -30.04 11.18
CA LEU A 265 14.18 -31.47 11.15
C LEU A 265 15.41 -32.33 10.87
N CYS A 266 16.31 -31.86 10.00
CA CYS A 266 17.59 -32.52 9.76
C CYS A 266 18.50 -32.50 11.00
N ARG A 267 18.56 -31.37 11.70
CA ARG A 267 19.28 -31.28 12.99
C ARG A 267 18.69 -32.18 14.07
N CYS A 268 17.38 -32.40 14.05
CA CYS A 268 16.69 -33.31 14.97
C CYS A 268 16.80 -34.79 14.55
N GLY A 269 17.49 -35.11 13.44
CA GLY A 269 17.66 -36.48 12.95
C GLY A 269 16.42 -37.07 12.26
N MET A 270 15.35 -36.28 12.07
CA MET A 270 14.10 -36.73 11.43
C MET A 270 14.22 -36.79 9.90
N VAL A 271 15.10 -35.99 9.30
CA VAL A 271 15.35 -35.94 7.85
C VAL A 271 16.83 -36.13 7.58
N ARG A 272 17.17 -37.06 6.68
CA ARG A 272 18.57 -37.28 6.25
C ARG A 272 18.90 -36.36 5.08
N ASP A 273 20.14 -35.88 5.04
CA ASP A 273 20.64 -35.15 3.89
C ASP A 273 20.71 -36.08 2.67
N ARG A 274 20.38 -35.56 1.50
CA ARG A 274 20.43 -36.28 0.23
C ARG A 274 21.33 -35.51 -0.71
N GLU A 275 22.18 -36.23 -1.44
CA GLU A 275 23.00 -35.61 -2.46
C GLU A 275 22.15 -35.04 -3.60
N VAL A 276 22.52 -33.84 -4.05
CA VAL A 276 21.87 -33.17 -5.19
C VAL A 276 22.77 -33.35 -6.39
N ASN A 277 22.26 -33.99 -7.44
CA ASN A 277 22.97 -34.00 -8.71
C ASN A 277 22.78 -32.66 -9.42
N PHE A 278 23.71 -31.73 -9.21
CA PHE A 278 23.71 -30.43 -9.88
C PHE A 278 23.99 -30.52 -11.39
N ALA A 279 24.36 -31.69 -11.94
CA ALA A 279 24.61 -31.84 -13.37
C ALA A 279 23.37 -31.53 -14.21
N GLU A 280 22.18 -31.93 -13.74
CA GLU A 280 20.90 -31.65 -14.43
C GLU A 280 20.46 -30.19 -14.29
N LEU A 281 20.83 -29.52 -13.18
CA LEU A 281 20.48 -28.13 -12.91
C LEU A 281 21.48 -27.12 -13.50
N LYS A 282 22.69 -27.55 -13.87
CA LYS A 282 23.73 -26.69 -14.49
C LYS A 282 23.23 -25.87 -15.69
N PRO A 283 22.53 -26.42 -16.70
CA PRO A 283 22.04 -25.63 -17.82
C PRO A 283 21.00 -24.59 -17.42
N LEU A 284 20.12 -24.92 -16.47
CA LEU A 284 19.12 -24.01 -15.89
C LEU A 284 19.79 -22.88 -15.08
N LEU A 285 20.77 -23.23 -14.23
CA LEU A 285 21.55 -22.29 -13.43
C LEU A 285 22.42 -21.36 -14.28
N TYR A 286 22.97 -21.85 -15.39
CA TYR A 286 23.71 -21.02 -16.35
C TYR A 286 22.78 -20.04 -17.06
N ARG A 287 21.59 -20.49 -17.50
CA ARG A 287 20.56 -19.61 -18.07
C ARG A 287 20.10 -18.56 -17.08
N SER A 288 19.81 -18.93 -15.83
CA SER A 288 19.35 -17.99 -14.81
C SER A 288 20.44 -16.99 -14.41
N LYS A 289 21.69 -17.43 -14.23
CA LYS A 289 22.83 -16.51 -14.00
C LYS A 289 23.01 -15.51 -15.15
N LYS A 290 22.87 -15.96 -16.40
CA LYS A 290 22.95 -15.08 -17.58
C LYS A 290 21.80 -14.08 -17.63
N ILE A 291 20.59 -14.48 -17.27
CA ILE A 291 19.41 -13.61 -17.19
C ILE A 291 19.58 -12.57 -16.06
N VAL A 292 19.98 -13.01 -14.87
CA VAL A 292 20.21 -12.12 -13.72
C VAL A 292 21.32 -11.13 -14.02
N TYR A 293 22.45 -11.59 -14.58
CA TYR A 293 23.55 -10.71 -14.99
C TYR A 293 23.09 -9.66 -16.01
N ARG A 294 22.34 -10.06 -17.03
CA ARG A 294 21.79 -9.13 -18.03
C ARG A 294 20.79 -8.15 -17.43
N SER A 295 19.97 -8.60 -16.47
CA SER A 295 18.97 -7.76 -15.81
C SER A 295 19.61 -6.73 -14.88
N VAL A 296 20.62 -7.15 -14.10
CA VAL A 296 21.42 -6.25 -13.24
C VAL A 296 22.22 -5.26 -14.07
N LEU A 297 22.87 -5.72 -15.15
CA LEU A 297 23.58 -4.84 -16.08
C LEU A 297 22.62 -3.83 -16.75
N GLY A 298 21.45 -4.30 -17.18
CA GLY A 298 20.40 -3.45 -17.73
C GLY A 298 19.88 -2.41 -16.74
N LEU A 299 19.68 -2.79 -15.47
CA LEU A 299 19.28 -1.87 -14.41
C LEU A 299 20.37 -0.82 -14.12
N CYS A 300 21.64 -1.23 -14.04
CA CYS A 300 22.76 -0.31 -13.86
C CYS A 300 22.91 0.68 -15.03
N LEU A 301 22.71 0.21 -16.27
CA LEU A 301 22.70 1.06 -17.46
C LEU A 301 21.51 2.01 -17.46
N LEU A 302 20.33 1.55 -17.07
CA LEU A 302 19.13 2.37 -16.93
C LEU A 302 19.33 3.48 -15.89
N VAL A 303 19.87 3.16 -14.71
CA VAL A 303 20.18 4.13 -13.66
C VAL A 303 21.18 5.18 -14.17
N ARG A 304 22.24 4.76 -14.87
CA ARG A 304 23.20 5.70 -15.48
C ARG A 304 22.57 6.57 -16.56
N LEU A 305 21.70 6.02 -17.41
CA LEU A 305 20.98 6.79 -18.43
C LEU A 305 20.04 7.81 -17.80
N LEU A 306 19.33 7.44 -16.73
CA LEU A 306 18.48 8.35 -15.97
C LEU A 306 19.30 9.46 -15.31
N GLU A 307 20.46 9.13 -14.73
CA GLU A 307 21.38 10.11 -14.14
C GLU A 307 21.94 11.07 -15.20
N GLN A 308 22.29 10.56 -16.39
CA GLN A 308 22.80 11.37 -17.50
C GLN A 308 21.73 12.28 -18.09
N LYS A 309 20.51 11.76 -18.29
CA LYS A 309 19.33 12.56 -18.68
C LYS A 309 19.03 13.63 -17.63
N ALA A 310 19.08 13.30 -16.34
CA ALA A 310 18.88 14.27 -15.27
C ALA A 310 19.93 15.39 -15.31
N LYS A 311 21.22 15.07 -15.53
CA LYS A 311 22.29 16.06 -15.68
C LYS A 311 22.14 16.93 -16.94
N GLN A 312 21.69 16.35 -18.06
CA GLN A 312 21.41 17.09 -19.29
C GLN A 312 20.19 18.01 -19.16
N CYS A 313 19.18 17.60 -18.41
CA CYS A 313 17.97 18.40 -18.17
C CYS A 313 18.13 19.46 -17.08
N ALA A 314 19.11 19.30 -16.17
CA ALA A 314 19.40 20.25 -15.09
C ALA A 314 19.53 21.73 -15.54
N PRO A 315 20.29 22.09 -16.59
CA PRO A 315 20.39 23.48 -17.05
C PRO A 315 19.05 24.04 -17.55
N TYR A 316 18.21 23.23 -18.19
CA TYR A 316 16.89 23.66 -18.68
C TYR A 316 15.89 23.88 -17.52
N ILE A 317 15.96 23.04 -16.49
CA ILE A 317 15.15 23.18 -15.27
C ILE A 317 15.58 24.44 -14.49
N MET A 318 16.89 24.67 -14.35
CA MET A 318 17.44 25.87 -13.71
C MET A 318 17.10 27.16 -14.49
N MET A 319 17.14 27.11 -15.83
CA MET A 319 16.75 28.22 -16.69
C MET A 319 15.24 28.50 -16.59
N GLY A 320 14.39 27.47 -16.58
CA GLY A 320 12.95 27.62 -16.37
C GLY A 320 12.61 28.24 -15.01
N TYR A 321 13.31 27.85 -13.96
CA TYR A 321 13.16 28.45 -12.63
C TYR A 321 13.59 29.92 -12.59
N GLY A 322 14.68 30.27 -13.28
CA GLY A 322 15.14 31.65 -13.43
C GLY A 322 14.14 32.56 -14.16
N VAL A 323 13.53 32.07 -15.24
CA VAL A 323 12.48 32.79 -16.00
C VAL A 323 11.23 32.98 -15.13
N LEU A 324 10.82 31.96 -14.38
CA LEU A 324 9.68 32.04 -13.47
C LEU A 324 9.89 33.10 -12.37
N LEU A 325 11.08 33.15 -11.77
CA LEU A 325 11.44 34.15 -10.76
C LEU A 325 11.47 35.57 -11.31
N GLN A 326 11.94 35.76 -12.55
CA GLN A 326 11.91 37.06 -13.22
C GLN A 326 10.47 37.52 -13.50
N TRP A 327 9.60 36.61 -13.93
CA TRP A 327 8.17 36.88 -14.12
C TRP A 327 7.50 37.30 -12.82
N VAL A 328 7.72 36.55 -11.73
CA VAL A 328 7.18 36.89 -10.40
C VAL A 328 7.68 38.26 -9.93
N ARG A 329 8.97 38.59 -10.12
CA ARG A 329 9.51 39.93 -9.81
C ARG A 329 8.85 41.03 -10.62
N ARG A 330 8.65 40.84 -11.92
CA ARG A 330 8.00 41.84 -12.80
C ARG A 330 6.53 42.05 -12.42
N ILE A 331 5.80 40.98 -12.13
CA ILE A 331 4.41 41.06 -11.66
C ILE A 331 4.35 41.82 -10.33
N ARG A 332 5.24 41.51 -9.38
CA ARG A 332 5.29 42.21 -8.10
C ARG A 332 5.57 43.71 -8.28
N LEU A 333 6.54 44.08 -9.12
CA LEU A 333 6.85 45.48 -9.42
C LEU A 333 5.67 46.20 -10.09
N TYR A 334 4.99 45.54 -11.03
CA TYR A 334 3.82 46.08 -11.70
C TYR A 334 2.68 46.36 -10.71
N VAL A 335 2.38 45.41 -9.82
CA VAL A 335 1.35 45.56 -8.78
C VAL A 335 1.70 46.71 -7.82
N THR A 336 2.94 46.76 -7.33
CA THR A 336 3.38 47.83 -6.42
C THR A 336 3.32 49.20 -7.08
N ASN A 337 3.73 49.32 -8.35
CA ASN A 337 3.66 50.58 -9.09
C ASN A 337 2.22 51.00 -9.41
N ARG A 338 1.32 50.05 -9.66
CA ARG A 338 -0.11 50.32 -9.84
C ARG A 338 -0.75 50.85 -8.55
N GLN A 339 -0.43 50.25 -7.40
CA GLN A 339 -0.91 50.74 -6.10
C GLN A 339 -0.39 52.16 -5.78
N LYS A 340 0.88 52.46 -6.09
CA LYS A 340 1.44 53.82 -5.95
C LYS A 340 0.78 54.85 -6.87
N ARG A 341 0.30 54.47 -8.06
CA ARG A 341 -0.43 55.37 -8.96
C ARG A 341 -1.85 55.65 -8.49
N ILE A 342 -2.52 54.66 -7.90
CA ILE A 342 -3.88 54.82 -7.37
C ILE A 342 -3.87 55.70 -6.11
N GLY A 343 -2.86 55.56 -5.24
CA GLY A 343 -2.72 56.39 -4.04
C GLY A 343 -2.21 57.82 -4.26
N LYS A 344 -1.90 58.23 -5.50
CA LYS A 344 -1.53 59.61 -5.86
C LYS A 344 -2.66 60.40 -6.54
N ASN A 345 -3.76 59.74 -6.88
CA ASN A 345 -4.94 60.34 -7.52
C ASN A 345 -6.15 60.45 -6.56
N ASN A 346 -5.94 60.13 -5.28
CA ASN A 346 -6.77 60.56 -4.15
C ASN A 346 -5.94 61.56 -3.34
#